data_AF-A0A7X6WKI5-F1
#
_entry.id   AF-A0A7X6WKI5-F1
#
_cell.length_a   1.000
_cell.length_b   1.000
_cell.length_c   1.000
_cell.angle_alpha   90.00
_cell.angle_beta   90.00
_cell.angle_gamma   90.00
#
_symmetry.space_group_name_H-M   'P 1'
#
loop_
_entity.id
_entity.type
_entity.pdbx_description
1 polymer ?
#
loop_
_entity_poly.entity_id
_entity_poly.type
_entity_poly.pdbx_seq_one_letter_code
_entity_poly.pdbx_strand_id
1 'polypeptide(L)'
;MVVIGNIEASVLARLKNKSKEQGIPLQQLLNLFCQEEFIRRLSVSNYKEKLILKGGLLLYSISGFTARPTVDADYLLKNYPSDPDAVGDLVKEIISSPSKNDFIQFEVRRLETISEIREYHGIRVNLMGFIGRTKTPFGIDFGVDVVEIIIDFLQPPYEALIQEDELFKNWNHKERRYI
;
A
#
# COMPACT_ATOMS: atom_id res chain seq x y z
N MET A 1 26.87 18.81 21.57
CA MET A 1 26.98 17.63 20.68
C MET A 1 26.59 16.40 21.48
N VAL A 2 25.35 15.95 21.36
CA VAL A 2 24.96 14.65 21.93
C VAL A 2 25.49 13.60 20.96
N VAL A 3 26.33 12.69 21.45
CA VAL A 3 26.71 11.48 20.69
C VAL A 3 25.44 10.64 20.62
N ILE A 4 24.66 10.81 19.54
CA ILE A 4 23.57 9.91 19.19
C ILE A 4 24.23 8.58 18.88
N GLY A 5 24.27 7.67 19.87
CA GLY A 5 24.71 6.30 19.63
C GLY A 5 23.96 5.77 18.42
N ASN A 6 24.69 5.28 17.42
CA ASN A 6 24.20 5.03 16.06
C ASN A 6 22.96 4.10 16.07
N ILE A 7 21.75 4.69 16.09
CA ILE A 7 20.46 3.98 16.21
C ILE A 7 20.30 2.99 15.06
N GLU A 8 20.72 3.39 13.86
CA GLU A 8 20.72 2.54 12.66
C GLU A 8 21.51 1.25 12.91
N ALA A 9 22.75 1.36 13.41
CA ALA A 9 23.59 0.22 13.70
C ALA A 9 22.99 -0.69 14.79
N SER A 10 22.35 -0.10 15.81
CA SER A 10 21.66 -0.85 16.87
C SER A 10 20.47 -1.64 16.32
N VAL A 11 19.63 -1.03 15.49
CA VAL A 11 18.49 -1.68 14.84
C VAL A 11 18.94 -2.79 13.91
N LEU A 12 19.95 -2.52 13.05
CA LEU A 12 20.51 -3.53 12.15
C LEU A 12 21.10 -4.73 12.92
N ALA A 13 21.77 -4.49 14.03
CA ALA A 13 22.29 -5.56 14.89
C ALA A 13 21.15 -6.40 15.50
N ARG A 14 20.08 -5.77 15.98
CA ARG A 14 18.89 -6.46 16.51
C ARG A 14 18.21 -7.32 15.45
N LEU A 15 18.00 -6.79 14.24
CA LEU A 15 17.43 -7.54 13.11
C LEU A 15 18.32 -8.74 12.71
N LYS A 16 19.65 -8.55 12.71
CA LYS A 16 20.61 -9.64 12.44
C LYS A 16 20.58 -10.73 13.49
N ASN A 17 20.42 -10.38 14.76
CA ASN A 17 20.29 -11.36 15.85
C ASN A 17 18.97 -12.14 15.72
N LYS A 18 17.86 -11.43 15.49
CA LYS A 18 16.55 -12.06 15.29
C LYS A 18 16.51 -13.00 14.08
N SER A 19 17.21 -12.63 12.99
CA SER A 19 17.38 -13.49 11.82
C SER A 19 18.02 -14.84 12.17
N LYS A 20 19.08 -14.84 13.00
CA LYS A 20 19.75 -16.07 13.43
C LYS A 20 18.90 -16.89 14.39
N GLU A 21 18.22 -16.24 15.33
CA GLU A 21 17.38 -16.88 16.33
C GLU A 21 16.18 -17.61 15.72
N GLN A 22 15.53 -16.99 14.74
CA GLN A 22 14.28 -17.49 14.16
C GLN A 22 14.48 -18.22 12.82
N GLY A 23 15.70 -18.26 12.28
CA GLY A 23 15.98 -18.85 10.96
C GLY A 23 15.36 -18.07 9.79
N ILE A 24 14.91 -16.83 10.03
CA ILE A 24 14.32 -15.96 9.00
C ILE A 24 15.44 -15.20 8.28
N PRO A 25 15.48 -15.16 6.94
CA PRO A 25 16.45 -14.35 6.20
C PRO A 25 16.46 -12.88 6.65
N LEU A 26 17.66 -12.31 6.89
CA LEU A 26 17.81 -10.91 7.32
C LEU A 26 17.11 -9.93 6.37
N GLN A 27 17.17 -10.18 5.06
CA GLN A 27 16.50 -9.35 4.05
C GLN A 27 14.99 -9.26 4.29
N GLN A 28 14.37 -10.36 4.70
CA GLN A 28 12.94 -10.42 4.97
C GLN A 28 12.57 -9.60 6.21
N LEU A 29 13.39 -9.63 7.25
CA LEU A 29 13.21 -8.78 8.44
C LEU A 29 13.44 -7.30 8.13
N LEU A 30 14.39 -6.97 7.25
CA LEU A 30 14.60 -5.60 6.78
C LEU A 30 13.40 -5.09 5.98
N ASN A 31 12.85 -5.92 5.08
CA ASN A 31 11.66 -5.59 4.31
C ASN A 31 10.46 -5.35 5.24
N LEU A 32 10.20 -6.27 6.17
CA LEU A 32 9.14 -6.12 7.16
C LEU A 32 9.30 -4.82 7.96
N PHE A 33 10.51 -4.52 8.41
CA PHE A 33 10.77 -3.31 9.18
C PHE A 33 10.52 -2.02 8.36
N CYS A 34 10.84 -2.04 7.07
CA CYS A 34 10.50 -0.95 6.14
C CYS A 34 8.98 -0.83 5.93
N GLN A 35 8.27 -1.94 5.77
CA GLN A 35 6.81 -1.96 5.62
C GLN A 35 6.09 -1.44 6.87
N GLU A 36 6.52 -1.86 8.06
CA GLU A 36 6.00 -1.33 9.32
C GLU A 36 6.24 0.18 9.46
N GLU A 37 7.38 0.66 8.96
CA GLU A 37 7.68 2.08 8.96
C GLU A 37 6.80 2.87 7.98
N PHE A 38 6.52 2.32 6.79
CA PHE A 38 5.52 2.87 5.89
C PHE A 38 4.15 2.97 6.59
N ILE A 39 3.71 1.92 7.30
CA ILE A 39 2.44 1.92 8.06
C ILE A 39 2.44 3.01 9.15
N ARG A 40 3.54 3.18 9.90
CA ARG A 40 3.65 4.24 10.90
C ARG A 40 3.48 5.63 10.27
N ARG A 41 4.14 5.89 9.14
CA ARG A 41 3.99 7.16 8.43
C ARG A 41 2.58 7.34 7.87
N LEU A 42 2.00 6.29 7.30
CA LEU A 42 0.61 6.28 6.83
C LEU A 42 -0.35 6.69 7.96
N SER A 43 -0.19 6.13 9.16
CA SER A 43 -1.07 6.37 10.32
C SER A 43 -1.17 7.84 10.77
N VAL A 44 -0.14 8.64 10.47
CA VAL A 44 -0.08 10.07 10.80
C VAL A 44 -0.28 10.98 9.59
N SER A 45 -0.36 10.40 8.40
CA SER A 45 -0.58 11.13 7.14
C SER A 45 -2.05 11.49 6.93
N ASN A 46 -2.30 12.37 5.95
CA ASN A 46 -3.66 12.71 5.50
C ASN A 46 -4.39 11.53 4.80
N TYR A 47 -3.67 10.45 4.47
CA TYR A 47 -4.21 9.29 3.74
C TYR A 47 -4.55 8.09 4.63
N LYS A 48 -4.46 8.22 5.95
CA LYS A 48 -4.70 7.10 6.89
C LYS A 48 -6.08 6.42 6.71
N GLU A 49 -7.09 7.17 6.28
CA GLU A 49 -8.45 6.67 6.02
C GLU A 49 -8.69 6.29 4.55
N LYS A 50 -7.67 6.47 3.69
CA LYS A 50 -7.71 6.20 2.24
C LYS A 50 -7.09 4.87 1.86
N LEU A 51 -6.41 4.21 2.80
CA LEU A 51 -5.73 2.94 2.59
C LEU A 51 -6.13 1.92 3.64
N ILE A 52 -6.44 0.70 3.20
CA ILE A 52 -6.69 -0.45 4.08
C ILE A 52 -5.65 -1.52 3.77
N LEU A 53 -4.87 -1.93 4.76
CA LEU A 53 -3.92 -3.04 4.61
C LEU A 53 -4.71 -4.35 4.41
N LYS A 54 -4.32 -5.13 3.40
CA LYS A 54 -4.85 -6.47 3.12
C LYS A 54 -3.69 -7.47 2.94
N GLY A 55 -4.05 -8.69 2.53
CA GLY A 55 -3.09 -9.67 2.04
C GLY A 55 -2.15 -10.22 3.11
N GLY A 56 -0.97 -10.67 2.67
CA GLY A 56 -0.10 -11.51 3.48
C GLY A 56 0.57 -10.81 4.66
N LEU A 57 0.87 -9.50 4.55
CA LEU A 57 1.41 -8.72 5.66
C LEU A 57 0.39 -8.62 6.82
N LEU A 58 -0.88 -8.40 6.51
CA LEU A 58 -1.96 -8.42 7.52
C LEU A 58 -2.07 -9.80 8.16
N LEU A 59 -2.12 -10.86 7.34
CA LEU A 59 -2.21 -12.24 7.82
C LEU A 59 -1.02 -12.61 8.72
N TYR A 60 0.19 -12.20 8.35
CA TYR A 60 1.41 -12.40 9.13
C TYR A 60 1.33 -11.71 10.50
N SER A 61 0.77 -10.49 10.56
CA SER A 61 0.58 -9.76 11.82
C SER A 61 -0.45 -10.45 12.73
N ILE A 62 -1.60 -10.88 12.20
CA ILE A 62 -2.66 -11.48 13.02
C ILE A 62 -2.35 -12.93 13.44
N SER A 63 -1.47 -13.63 12.70
CA SER A 63 -1.08 -15.00 13.06
C SER A 63 -0.04 -15.05 14.20
N GLY A 64 0.35 -13.90 14.75
CA GLY A 64 1.44 -13.84 15.73
C GLY A 64 2.79 -14.17 15.12
N PHE A 65 3.02 -13.76 13.85
CA PHE A 65 4.28 -13.95 13.13
C PHE A 65 4.66 -15.42 12.82
N THR A 66 3.67 -16.31 12.86
CA THR A 66 3.83 -17.75 12.60
C THR A 66 3.69 -18.12 11.11
N ALA A 67 3.03 -17.27 10.32
CA ALA A 67 2.91 -17.44 8.89
C ALA A 67 4.23 -17.07 8.18
N ARG A 68 4.39 -17.48 6.92
CA ARG A 68 5.53 -17.03 6.11
C ARG A 68 5.41 -15.52 5.87
N PRO A 69 6.44 -14.70 6.18
CA PRO A 69 6.38 -13.27 5.87
C PRO A 69 6.35 -13.05 4.35
N THR A 70 5.58 -12.08 3.87
CA THR A 70 5.53 -11.73 2.43
C THR A 70 6.55 -10.66 2.08
N VAL A 71 6.96 -10.63 0.81
CA VAL A 71 7.91 -9.64 0.30
C VAL A 71 7.21 -8.31 0.01
N ASP A 72 5.98 -8.39 -0.47
CA ASP A 72 5.16 -7.24 -0.85
C ASP A 72 4.07 -6.97 0.19
N ALA A 73 3.65 -5.70 0.28
CA ALA A 73 2.50 -5.28 1.08
C ALA A 73 1.34 -4.90 0.14
N ASP A 74 0.13 -5.29 0.48
CA ASP A 74 -1.07 -5.05 -0.33
C ASP A 74 -2.00 -4.08 0.40
N TYR A 75 -2.46 -3.04 -0.28
CA TYR A 75 -3.46 -2.10 0.22
C TYR A 75 -4.64 -2.00 -0.73
N LEU A 76 -5.82 -1.74 -0.16
CA LEU A 76 -6.99 -1.28 -0.89
C LEU A 76 -7.05 0.25 -0.81
N LEU A 77 -7.26 0.88 -1.96
CA LEU A 77 -7.61 2.29 -2.07
C LEU A 77 -9.09 2.46 -1.69
N LYS A 78 -9.37 3.43 -0.85
CA LYS A 78 -10.73 3.79 -0.39
C LYS A 78 -11.04 5.24 -0.73
N ASN A 79 -12.05 5.45 -1.56
CA ASN A 79 -12.50 6.72 -2.09
C ASN A 79 -11.30 7.55 -2.57
N TYR A 80 -10.45 6.93 -3.40
CA TYR A 80 -9.22 7.52 -3.92
C TYR A 80 -8.90 6.99 -5.33
N PRO A 81 -8.43 7.84 -6.26
CA PRO A 81 -8.10 7.42 -7.61
C PRO A 81 -7.01 6.34 -7.67
N SER A 82 -7.14 5.40 -8.60
CA SER A 82 -6.20 4.30 -8.83
C SER A 82 -5.26 4.53 -10.02
N ASP A 83 -5.13 5.77 -10.49
CA ASP A 83 -4.17 6.12 -11.54
C ASP A 83 -2.74 6.26 -10.98
N PRO A 84 -1.70 6.05 -11.82
CA PRO A 84 -0.31 6.09 -11.38
C PRO A 84 0.11 7.42 -10.73
N ASP A 85 -0.38 8.56 -11.23
CA ASP A 85 0.04 9.88 -10.76
C ASP A 85 -0.51 10.15 -9.36
N ALA A 86 -1.82 9.91 -9.15
CA ALA A 86 -2.46 10.04 -7.84
C ALA A 86 -1.83 9.12 -6.79
N VAL A 87 -1.63 7.83 -7.11
CA VAL A 87 -0.97 6.90 -6.18
C VAL A 87 0.47 7.29 -5.92
N GLY A 88 1.20 7.78 -6.92
CA GLY A 88 2.56 8.26 -6.76
C GLY A 88 2.68 9.44 -5.80
N ASP A 89 1.79 10.42 -5.91
CA ASP A 89 1.78 11.58 -5.03
C ASP A 89 1.35 11.23 -3.60
N LEU A 90 0.34 10.36 -3.46
CA LEU A 90 -0.06 9.78 -2.18
C LEU A 90 1.13 9.10 -1.48
N VAL A 91 1.90 8.27 -2.20
CA VAL A 91 3.03 7.56 -1.62
C VAL A 91 4.15 8.52 -1.24
N LYS A 92 4.46 9.52 -2.07
CA LYS A 92 5.48 10.55 -1.75
C LYS A 92 5.14 11.29 -0.47
N GLU A 93 3.88 11.70 -0.29
CA GLU A 93 3.45 12.42 0.91
C GLU A 93 3.50 11.50 2.15
N ILE A 94 3.05 10.24 2.04
CA ILE A 94 3.17 9.26 3.12
C ILE A 94 4.63 9.09 3.52
N ILE A 95 5.54 8.79 2.58
CA ILE A 95 6.93 8.57 2.94
C ILE A 95 7.64 9.83 3.45
N SER A 96 7.12 11.02 3.16
CA SER A 96 7.61 12.29 3.72
C SER A 96 7.06 12.62 5.11
N SER A 97 6.03 11.90 5.56
CA SER A 97 5.38 12.16 6.84
C SER A 97 6.32 11.86 8.02
N PRO A 98 6.24 12.65 9.12
CA PRO A 98 7.13 12.51 10.27
C PRO A 98 6.95 11.15 10.97
N SER A 99 8.03 10.64 11.56
CA SER A 99 8.01 9.36 12.27
C SER A 99 8.90 9.42 13.51
N LYS A 100 8.81 8.39 14.36
CA LYS A 100 9.79 8.20 15.45
C LYS A 100 11.08 7.54 14.96
N ASN A 101 11.10 7.06 13.71
CA ASN A 101 12.24 6.40 13.08
C ASN A 101 12.82 7.26 11.94
N ASP A 102 13.21 8.50 12.23
CA ASP A 102 13.75 9.45 11.25
C ASP A 102 15.05 8.97 10.57
N PHE A 103 15.70 7.95 11.14
CA PHE A 103 16.86 7.28 10.57
C PHE A 103 16.53 6.35 9.38
N ILE A 104 15.24 6.14 9.10
CA ILE A 104 14.76 5.39 7.93
C ILE A 104 14.39 6.40 6.85
N GLN A 105 14.91 6.23 5.65
CA GLN A 105 14.52 7.03 4.49
C GLN A 105 13.93 6.13 3.41
N PHE A 106 13.06 6.69 2.58
CA PHE A 106 12.47 5.99 1.44
C PHE A 106 12.64 6.78 0.16
N GLU A 107 12.73 6.06 -0.94
CA GLU A 107 12.74 6.62 -2.28
C GLU A 107 11.82 5.80 -3.18
N VAL A 108 10.94 6.47 -3.93
CA VAL A 108 10.14 5.84 -4.99
C VAL A 108 11.05 5.56 -6.17
N ARG A 109 11.14 4.28 -6.57
CA ARG A 109 11.98 3.85 -7.69
C ARG A 109 11.20 3.76 -8.99
N ARG A 110 9.98 3.23 -8.92
CA ARG A 110 9.17 2.94 -10.09
C ARG A 110 7.71 2.76 -9.71
N LEU A 111 6.82 3.18 -10.61
CA LEU A 111 5.41 2.84 -10.58
C LEU A 111 5.10 1.93 -11.78
N GLU A 112 4.30 0.89 -11.54
CA GLU A 112 3.89 -0.07 -12.55
C GLU A 112 2.38 -0.30 -12.43
N THR A 113 1.67 -0.20 -13.54
CA THR A 113 0.25 -0.58 -13.59
C THR A 113 0.15 -2.11 -13.53
N ILE A 114 -0.59 -2.63 -12.56
CA ILE A 114 -0.85 -4.06 -12.38
C ILE A 114 -2.33 -4.35 -12.65
N SER A 115 -2.62 -5.47 -13.30
CA SER A 115 -4.01 -5.85 -13.63
C SER A 115 -4.59 -6.68 -12.49
N GLU A 116 -5.61 -6.16 -11.79
CA GLU A 116 -6.39 -6.93 -10.81
C GLU A 116 -7.73 -7.40 -11.43
N ILE A 117 -8.46 -6.54 -12.15
CA ILE A 117 -9.72 -6.84 -12.86
C ILE A 117 -9.77 -6.02 -14.16
N ARG A 118 -10.35 -6.53 -15.26
CA ARG A 118 -10.18 -6.01 -16.65
C ARG A 118 -10.19 -4.49 -16.87
N GLU A 119 -10.97 -3.72 -16.12
CA GLU A 119 -11.06 -2.25 -16.26
C GLU A 119 -10.56 -1.47 -15.04
N TYR A 120 -10.21 -2.16 -13.95
CA TYR A 120 -9.68 -1.56 -12.73
C TYR A 120 -8.27 -2.06 -12.52
N HIS A 121 -7.33 -1.18 -12.84
CA HIS A 121 -5.92 -1.46 -12.65
C HIS A 121 -5.53 -1.08 -11.22
N GLY A 122 -4.75 -1.94 -10.58
CA GLY A 122 -3.99 -1.57 -9.40
C GLY A 122 -2.67 -0.91 -9.80
N ILE A 123 -1.99 -0.30 -8.84
CA ILE A 123 -0.67 0.30 -9.02
C ILE A 123 0.32 -0.37 -8.07
N ARG A 124 1.41 -0.89 -8.62
CA ARG A 124 2.58 -1.32 -7.84
C ARG A 124 3.56 -0.16 -7.72
N VAL A 125 3.92 0.20 -6.50
CA VAL A 125 4.97 1.17 -6.20
C VAL A 125 6.18 0.45 -5.65
N ASN A 126 7.27 0.48 -6.41
CA ASN A 126 8.56 -0.06 -6.00
C ASN A 126 9.32 1.01 -5.21
N LEU A 127 9.65 0.69 -3.97
CA LEU A 127 10.34 1.57 -3.02
C LEU A 127 11.75 1.05 -2.71
N MET A 128 12.62 1.98 -2.31
CA MET A 128 13.90 1.66 -1.68
C MET A 128 13.92 2.25 -0.27
N GLY A 129 14.02 1.38 0.74
CA GLY A 129 14.27 1.77 2.12
C GLY A 129 15.77 1.90 2.39
N PHE A 130 16.14 2.88 3.19
CA PHE A 130 17.52 3.14 3.62
C PHE A 130 17.60 3.17 5.14
N ILE A 131 18.51 2.37 5.68
CA ILE A 131 18.86 2.36 7.12
C ILE A 131 20.38 2.43 7.19
N GLY A 132 20.91 3.64 7.42
CA GLY A 132 22.32 3.95 7.22
C GLY A 132 22.76 3.64 5.78
N ARG A 133 23.71 2.72 5.62
CA ARG A 133 24.20 2.28 4.28
C ARG A 133 23.43 1.10 3.69
N THR A 134 22.53 0.50 4.46
CA THR A 134 21.74 -0.66 4.02
C THR A 134 20.62 -0.19 3.10
N LYS A 135 20.51 -0.82 1.93
CA LYS A 135 19.47 -0.56 0.93
C LYS A 135 18.53 -1.76 0.88
N THR A 136 17.23 -1.52 0.98
CA THR A 136 16.21 -2.55 1.11
C THR A 136 15.09 -2.29 0.08
N PRO A 137 15.09 -2.98 -1.07
CA PRO A 137 13.99 -2.87 -2.03
C PRO A 137 12.74 -3.58 -1.52
N PHE A 138 11.58 -2.96 -1.69
CA PHE A 138 10.28 -3.58 -1.40
C PHE A 138 9.17 -2.96 -2.26
N GLY A 139 8.13 -3.75 -2.55
CA GLY A 139 6.95 -3.32 -3.30
C GLY A 139 5.74 -3.09 -2.41
N ILE A 140 4.90 -2.14 -2.80
CA ILE A 140 3.56 -1.98 -2.27
C ILE A 140 2.57 -1.98 -3.43
N ASP A 141 1.56 -2.83 -3.35
CA ASP A 141 0.49 -2.93 -4.33
C ASP A 141 -0.75 -2.22 -3.81
N PHE A 142 -1.30 -1.34 -4.64
CA PHE A 142 -2.50 -0.56 -4.37
C PHE A 142 -3.60 -1.03 -5.31
N GLY A 143 -4.54 -1.80 -4.75
CA GLY A 143 -5.70 -2.33 -5.46
C GLY A 143 -6.95 -1.50 -5.25
N VAL A 144 -7.93 -1.66 -6.14
CA VAL A 144 -9.24 -0.99 -6.03
C VAL A 144 -10.17 -1.83 -5.15
N ASP A 145 -10.96 -1.19 -4.30
CA ASP A 145 -11.99 -1.88 -3.52
C ASP A 145 -13.11 -2.41 -4.46
N VAL A 146 -13.39 -3.71 -4.39
CA VAL A 146 -14.47 -4.36 -5.16
C VAL A 146 -15.82 -3.69 -4.89
N VAL A 147 -16.03 -3.16 -3.69
CA VAL A 147 -17.25 -2.43 -3.35
C VAL A 147 -17.39 -1.16 -4.20
N GLU A 148 -16.30 -0.43 -4.45
CA GLU A 148 -16.32 0.75 -5.32
C GLU A 148 -16.66 0.37 -6.77
N ILE A 149 -16.11 -0.75 -7.24
CA ILE A 149 -16.43 -1.29 -8.57
C ILE A 149 -17.93 -1.58 -8.70
N ILE A 150 -18.53 -2.16 -7.66
CA ILE A 150 -19.97 -2.45 -7.62
C ILE A 150 -20.78 -1.15 -7.61
N ILE A 151 -20.38 -0.18 -6.79
CA ILE A 151 -21.04 1.13 -6.71
C ILE A 151 -20.99 1.82 -8.08
N ASP A 152 -19.81 1.95 -8.70
CA ASP A 152 -19.63 2.58 -10.01
C ASP A 152 -20.48 1.92 -11.10
N PHE A 153 -20.68 0.60 -11.03
CA PHE A 153 -21.54 -0.12 -11.98
C PHE A 153 -23.04 0.11 -11.73
N LEU A 154 -23.47 0.16 -10.47
CA LEU A 154 -24.89 0.24 -10.09
C LEU A 154 -25.42 1.67 -9.98
N GLN A 155 -24.54 2.65 -9.77
CA GLN A 155 -24.92 4.05 -9.55
C GLN A 155 -25.67 4.64 -10.76
N PRO A 156 -25.21 4.51 -12.02
CA PRO A 156 -25.93 5.11 -13.14
C PRO A 156 -27.34 4.52 -13.37
N PRO A 157 -27.57 3.18 -13.28
CA PRO A 157 -28.93 2.63 -13.30
C PRO A 157 -29.81 3.10 -12.14
N TYR A 158 -29.24 3.25 -10.94
CA TYR A 158 -29.99 3.75 -9.79
C TYR A 158 -30.41 5.21 -9.97
N GLU A 159 -29.53 6.06 -10.51
CA GLU A 159 -29.85 7.46 -10.82
C GLU A 159 -30.90 7.59 -11.93
N ALA A 160 -30.86 6.72 -12.94
CA ALA A 160 -31.87 6.70 -13.99
C ALA A 160 -33.27 6.41 -13.42
N LEU A 161 -33.39 5.43 -12.51
CA LEU A 161 -34.66 5.14 -11.80
C LEU A 161 -35.21 6.33 -11.03
N ILE A 162 -34.34 7.18 -10.47
CA ILE A 162 -34.75 8.40 -9.75
C ILE A 162 -35.27 9.47 -10.74
N GLN A 163 -34.69 9.52 -11.94
CA GLN A 163 -35.00 10.50 -12.97
C GLN A 163 -36.08 10.02 -13.97
N GLU A 164 -36.57 8.78 -13.82
CA GLU A 164 -37.48 8.09 -14.75
C GLU A 164 -36.91 7.95 -16.18
N ASP A 165 -35.59 8.01 -16.31
CA ASP A 165 -34.85 7.97 -17.58
C ASP A 165 -34.72 6.54 -18.14
N GLU A 166 -34.82 5.54 -17.27
CA GLU A 166 -34.71 4.11 -17.58
C GLU A 166 -35.86 3.61 -18.46
N LEU A 167 -36.99 4.31 -18.47
CA LEU A 167 -38.15 3.99 -19.31
C LEU A 167 -37.92 4.37 -20.78
N PHE A 168 -36.97 5.26 -21.05
CA PHE A 168 -36.77 5.88 -22.36
C PHE A 168 -35.44 5.50 -23.03
N LYS A 169 -34.55 4.81 -22.32
CA LYS A 169 -33.22 4.40 -22.81
C LYS A 169 -32.89 2.97 -22.40
N ASN A 170 -32.00 2.30 -23.12
CA ASN A 170 -31.55 0.95 -22.77
C ASN A 170 -30.21 0.97 -22.05
N TRP A 171 -30.11 0.30 -20.90
CA TRP A 171 -28.83 0.15 -20.22
C TRP A 171 -27.89 -0.81 -20.98
N ASN A 172 -26.72 -0.32 -21.37
CA ASN A 172 -25.65 -1.14 -21.92
C ASN A 172 -24.63 -1.48 -20.83
N HIS A 173 -24.71 -2.70 -20.29
CA HIS A 173 -23.82 -3.18 -19.22
C HIS A 173 -22.34 -3.27 -19.62
N LYS A 174 -22.02 -3.35 -20.92
CA LYS A 174 -20.62 -3.39 -21.40
C LYS A 174 -20.02 -1.99 -21.48
N GLU A 175 -20.82 -1.01 -21.88
CA GLU A 175 -20.39 0.38 -22.00
C GLU A 175 -20.66 1.20 -20.73
N ARG A 176 -21.37 0.61 -19.76
CA ARG A 176 -21.80 1.24 -18.50
C ARG A 176 -22.48 2.59 -18.71
N ARG A 177 -23.34 2.66 -19.73
CA ARG A 177 -24.13 3.84 -20.06
C ARG A 177 -25.46 3.46 -20.68
N TYR A 178 -26.41 4.38 -20.62
CA TYR A 178 -27.66 4.30 -21.36
C TYR A 178 -27.45 4.65 -22.83
N ILE A 179 -28.03 3.86 -23.73
CA ILE A 179 -28.03 4.03 -25.20
C ILE A 179 -29.44 4.09 -25.77
#